data_AF-E2CLB4-F1
#
_entry.id   AF-E2CLB4-F1
#
_cell.length_a   1.000
_cell.length_b   1.000
_cell.length_c   1.000
_cell.angle_alpha   90.00
_cell.angle_beta   90.00
_cell.angle_gamma   90.00
#
_symmetry.space_group_name_H-M   'P 1'
#
loop_
_entity.id
_entity.type
_entity.pdbx_description
1 polymer ?
#
loop_
_entity_poly.entity_id
_entity_poly.type
_entity_poly.pdbx_seq_one_letter_code
_entity_poly.pdbx_strand_id
1 'polypeptide(L)'
;MPENACFGSTNRHIHTSKTQWVSILFNQLRGFSARTNDIRAREEWHGNVQSGSFDENEQVDHVVLRPLLSAMGLPVADMSVPEANRVARETGEAMLAAIIGLMEIHNRQGDDRNSLNDTHLHPVEDNPLRLGMNPGEAVRHLFLVQSPVHLNAPAAIEESLAQITAHEEASQTAIEAALEAVLTALSPQHLSRRFARYKGHAPKTGDPDAWHWQMYQHYYSEMKSDRQRGLGRMFWEIFRQVYDREMRSKTLQSQFGGSPLNDS
;
A
#
# COMPACT_ATOMS: atom_id res chain seq x y z
N MET A 1 34.98 -51.27 -23.86
CA MET A 1 35.32 -51.15 -22.41
C MET A 1 36.49 -50.19 -22.34
N PRO A 2 36.47 -49.12 -21.51
CA PRO A 2 35.62 -48.82 -20.34
C PRO A 2 34.70 -47.61 -20.64
N GLU A 3 33.84 -47.04 -19.79
CA GLU A 3 33.26 -47.34 -18.48
C GLU A 3 31.97 -46.50 -18.42
N ASN A 4 30.86 -47.12 -18.01
CA ASN A 4 29.60 -46.43 -17.80
C ASN A 4 29.64 -45.66 -16.48
N ALA A 5 29.61 -44.32 -16.54
CA ALA A 5 29.34 -43.49 -15.38
C ALA A 5 27.85 -43.11 -15.35
N CYS A 6 27.10 -43.81 -14.51
CA CYS A 6 25.74 -43.45 -14.09
C CYS A 6 25.72 -42.03 -13.53
N PHE A 7 25.05 -41.10 -14.22
CA PHE A 7 24.53 -39.89 -13.57
C PHE A 7 23.15 -40.21 -13.00
N GLY A 8 23.12 -40.44 -11.69
CA GLY A 8 21.89 -40.53 -10.91
C GLY A 8 21.10 -39.22 -11.02
N SER A 9 19.94 -39.30 -11.66
CA SER A 9 18.91 -38.28 -11.61
C SER A 9 18.46 -38.09 -10.16
N THR A 10 18.89 -36.99 -9.54
CA THR A 10 18.22 -36.47 -8.35
C THR A 10 17.26 -35.40 -8.82
N ASN A 11 16.06 -35.85 -9.20
CA ASN A 11 14.92 -35.00 -9.50
C ASN A 11 14.46 -34.31 -8.19
N ARG A 12 15.01 -33.14 -7.88
CA ARG A 12 14.53 -32.30 -6.79
C ARG A 12 13.54 -31.30 -7.38
N HIS A 13 12.26 -31.67 -7.33
CA HIS A 13 11.14 -30.81 -7.68
C HIS A 13 11.20 -29.51 -6.85
N ILE A 14 11.58 -28.40 -7.48
CA ILE A 14 11.39 -27.06 -6.95
C ILE A 14 10.03 -26.59 -7.47
N HIS A 15 8.96 -27.01 -6.78
CA HIS A 15 7.67 -26.33 -6.89
C HIS A 15 7.74 -25.09 -6.01
N THR A 16 8.28 -23.99 -6.54
CA THR A 16 8.08 -22.68 -5.94
C THR A 16 6.88 -22.05 -6.63
N SER A 17 5.75 -22.05 -5.91
CA SER A 17 4.51 -21.41 -6.33
C SER A 17 4.76 -19.95 -6.71
N LYS A 18 4.05 -19.42 -7.72
CA LYS A 18 4.09 -18.02 -8.18
C LYS A 18 3.97 -16.97 -7.05
N THR A 19 3.50 -17.36 -5.86
CA THR A 19 3.40 -16.53 -4.66
C THR A 19 4.73 -16.24 -3.94
N GLN A 20 5.81 -17.00 -4.18
CA GLN A 20 7.05 -16.82 -3.42
C GLN A 20 7.89 -15.62 -3.85
N TRP A 21 7.89 -15.26 -5.14
CA TRP A 21 8.61 -14.07 -5.62
C TRP A 21 7.92 -12.78 -5.17
N VAL A 22 6.59 -12.78 -5.08
CA VAL A 22 5.81 -11.68 -4.51
C VAL A 22 6.23 -11.44 -3.06
N SER A 23 6.36 -12.49 -2.23
CA SER A 23 6.78 -12.34 -0.83
C SER A 23 8.20 -11.81 -0.62
N ILE A 24 9.14 -12.08 -1.53
CA ILE A 24 10.52 -11.58 -1.43
C ILE A 24 10.60 -10.09 -1.80
N LEU A 25 9.82 -9.64 -2.79
CA LEU A 25 9.68 -8.21 -3.09
C LEU A 25 8.89 -7.47 -1.99
N PHE A 26 7.89 -8.11 -1.39
CA PHE A 26 7.05 -7.55 -0.33
C PHE A 26 7.80 -7.35 1.00
N ASN A 27 8.81 -8.18 1.29
CA ASN A 27 9.57 -8.10 2.53
C ASN A 27 10.69 -7.04 2.51
N GLN A 28 11.09 -6.54 1.33
CA GLN A 28 12.05 -5.44 1.21
C GLN A 28 11.42 -4.04 1.39
N LEU A 29 10.09 -3.93 1.33
CA LEU A 29 9.34 -2.68 1.55
C LEU A 29 8.77 -2.53 2.97
N ARG A 30 8.82 -3.57 3.81
CA ARG A 30 8.59 -3.45 5.26
C ARG A 30 9.90 -3.33 6.01
N GLY A 31 10.47 -2.13 5.96
CA GLY A 31 11.37 -1.67 7.02
C GLY A 31 10.62 -1.45 8.33
N PHE A 32 9.99 -2.49 8.89
CA PHE A 32 9.50 -2.48 10.27
C PHE A 32 10.65 -2.98 11.15
N SER A 33 11.56 -2.08 11.48
CA SER A 33 12.57 -2.32 12.51
C SER A 33 12.54 -1.16 13.48
N ALA A 34 12.27 -1.53 14.73
CA ALA A 34 12.15 -0.74 15.93
C ALA A 34 12.96 0.57 15.94
N ARG A 35 12.27 1.66 16.23
CA ARG A 35 12.84 2.81 16.93
C ARG A 35 11.87 3.30 17.99
N THR A 36 11.64 2.44 18.98
CA THR A 36 11.12 2.85 20.29
C THR A 36 12.24 3.60 21.02
N ASN A 37 12.24 4.92 20.92
CA ASN A 37 12.85 5.84 21.89
C ASN A 37 12.63 7.27 21.41
N ASP A 38 11.43 7.82 21.66
CA ASP A 38 11.28 9.25 22.02
C ASP A 38 9.86 9.60 22.51
N ILE A 39 9.35 8.87 23.52
CA ILE A 39 8.14 9.26 24.25
C ILE A 39 8.55 9.60 25.68
N ARG A 40 9.33 10.68 25.83
CA ARG A 40 9.68 11.28 27.13
C ARG A 40 9.82 12.79 27.01
N ALA A 41 8.74 13.47 26.59
CA ALA A 41 8.59 14.90 26.79
C ALA A 41 7.14 15.33 26.52
N ARG A 42 6.22 15.06 27.45
CA ARG A 42 4.87 15.66 27.38
C ARG A 42 4.06 15.63 28.69
N GLU A 43 4.72 15.84 29.82
CA GLU A 43 4.08 15.95 31.16
C GLU A 43 3.59 17.37 31.51
N GLU A 44 3.50 18.31 30.56
CA GLU A 44 3.12 19.71 30.87
C GLU A 44 1.61 20.03 30.81
N TRP A 45 0.73 19.02 30.82
CA TRP A 45 -0.72 19.22 30.81
C TRP A 45 -1.42 18.47 31.95
N HIS A 46 -1.11 18.79 33.20
CA HIS A 46 -1.98 18.45 34.32
C HIS A 46 -2.23 19.68 35.19
N GLY A 47 -3.37 20.33 34.93
CA GLY A 47 -4.00 21.22 35.91
C GLY A 47 -4.29 20.44 37.19
N ASN A 48 -4.11 21.11 38.32
CA ASN A 48 -4.16 20.57 39.67
C ASN A 48 -5.53 19.93 39.98
N VAL A 49 -5.68 18.63 39.75
CA VAL A 49 -6.85 17.86 40.21
C VAL A 49 -6.54 17.36 41.61
N GLN A 50 -7.25 17.90 42.60
CA GLN A 50 -7.20 17.41 43.98
C GLN A 50 -7.70 15.97 44.02
N SER A 51 -6.78 15.03 44.20
CA SER A 51 -7.06 13.63 44.48
C SER A 51 -7.69 13.52 45.87
N GLY A 52 -9.02 13.51 45.94
CA GLY A 52 -9.74 13.03 47.13
C GLY A 52 -9.41 11.56 47.38
N SER A 53 -9.36 11.15 48.65
CA SER A 53 -9.15 9.76 49.06
C SER A 53 -10.35 8.90 48.62
N PHE A 54 -10.26 8.30 47.44
CA PHE A 54 -11.21 7.29 46.98
C PHE A 54 -10.71 5.89 47.36
N ASP A 55 -11.61 5.05 47.84
CA ASP A 55 -11.31 3.67 48.23
C ASP A 55 -11.01 2.86 46.94
N GLU A 56 -9.81 2.28 46.82
CA GLU A 56 -9.33 1.66 45.57
C GLU A 56 -10.17 0.46 45.10
N ASN A 57 -11.02 -0.09 45.99
CA ASN A 57 -11.93 -1.21 45.72
C ASN A 57 -13.38 -0.79 45.41
N GLU A 58 -13.69 0.50 45.35
CA GLU A 58 -15.05 0.96 45.04
C GLU A 58 -15.34 0.78 43.53
N GLN A 59 -16.35 -0.04 43.23
CA GLN A 59 -16.87 -0.19 41.86
C GLN A 59 -17.71 1.04 41.53
N VAL A 60 -17.18 1.91 40.67
CA VAL A 60 -17.83 3.15 40.26
C VAL A 60 -18.52 2.95 38.90
N ASP A 61 -19.71 3.52 38.72
CA ASP A 61 -20.35 3.56 37.40
C ASP A 61 -19.58 4.54 36.48
N HIS A 62 -18.84 4.00 35.51
CA HIS A 62 -17.96 4.77 34.61
C HIS A 62 -18.75 5.42 33.46
N VAL A 63 -19.47 6.50 33.76
CA VAL A 63 -20.34 7.23 32.81
C VAL A 63 -19.65 7.57 31.47
N VAL A 64 -18.34 7.85 31.48
CA VAL A 64 -17.57 8.21 30.27
C VAL A 64 -17.01 6.99 29.52
N LEU A 65 -16.68 5.90 30.23
CA LEU A 65 -16.07 4.71 29.63
C LEU A 65 -17.14 3.79 29.00
N ARG A 66 -18.36 3.80 29.54
CA ARG A 66 -19.47 2.96 29.04
C ARG A 66 -19.78 3.21 27.56
N PRO A 67 -19.93 4.47 27.06
CA PRO A 67 -20.12 4.72 25.64
C PRO A 67 -18.96 4.24 24.77
N LEU A 68 -17.71 4.39 25.26
CA LEU A 68 -16.51 3.96 24.55
C LEU A 68 -16.48 2.43 24.39
N LEU A 69 -16.67 1.68 25.47
CA LEU A 69 -16.71 0.22 25.44
C LEU A 69 -17.86 -0.30 24.58
N SER A 70 -19.03 0.32 24.69
CA SER A 70 -20.20 -0.01 23.87
C SER A 70 -19.93 0.23 22.38
N ALA A 71 -19.27 1.34 22.01
CA ALA A 71 -18.90 1.63 20.62
C ALA A 71 -17.87 0.63 20.07
N MET A 72 -17.00 0.08 20.92
CA MET A 72 -16.06 -0.98 20.55
C MET A 72 -16.68 -2.39 20.53
N GLY A 73 -17.96 -2.53 20.91
CA GLY A 73 -18.63 -3.83 21.01
C GLY A 73 -18.19 -4.68 22.20
N LEU A 74 -17.56 -4.07 23.21
CA LEU A 74 -17.13 -4.76 24.43
C LEU A 74 -18.23 -4.76 25.48
N PRO A 75 -18.32 -5.82 26.31
CA PRO A 75 -19.29 -5.89 27.38
C PRO A 75 -19.03 -4.77 28.41
N VAL A 76 -20.10 -4.08 28.79
CA VAL A 76 -20.05 -3.06 29.83
C VAL A 76 -20.18 -3.75 31.18
N ALA A 77 -19.06 -3.93 31.86
CA ALA A 77 -19.00 -4.45 33.22
C ALA A 77 -18.56 -3.36 34.20
N ASP A 78 -18.96 -3.51 35.46
CA ASP A 78 -18.45 -2.66 36.53
C ASP A 78 -16.97 -2.96 36.75
N MET A 79 -16.18 -1.91 36.89
CA MET A 79 -14.72 -2.02 37.05
C MET A 79 -14.24 -1.06 38.14
N SER A 80 -13.09 -1.35 38.72
CA SER A 80 -12.46 -0.44 39.68
C SER A 80 -11.96 0.83 38.98
N VAL A 81 -11.80 1.93 39.72
CA VAL A 81 -11.22 3.18 39.19
C VAL A 81 -9.83 2.98 38.56
N PRO A 82 -8.89 2.22 39.18
CA PRO A 82 -7.60 1.93 38.55
C PRO A 82 -7.73 1.19 37.21
N GLU A 83 -8.65 0.23 37.11
CA GLU A 83 -8.89 -0.52 35.86
C GLU A 83 -9.48 0.37 34.77
N ALA A 84 -10.46 1.21 35.10
CA ALA A 84 -11.05 2.15 34.15
C ALA A 84 -10.02 3.13 33.59
N ASN A 85 -9.18 3.70 34.47
CA ASN A 85 -8.10 4.59 34.06
C ASN A 85 -7.10 3.90 33.14
N ARG A 86 -6.73 2.65 33.45
CA ARG A 86 -5.83 1.85 32.60
C ARG A 86 -6.45 1.64 31.21
N VAL A 87 -7.70 1.18 31.13
CA VAL A 87 -8.40 0.90 29.87
C VAL A 87 -8.56 2.16 29.04
N ALA A 88 -8.97 3.28 29.65
CA ALA A 88 -9.11 4.57 28.97
C ALA A 88 -7.78 5.02 28.35
N ARG A 89 -6.69 4.97 29.14
CA ARG A 89 -5.36 5.37 28.70
C ARG A 89 -4.85 4.50 27.56
N GLU A 90 -4.92 3.17 27.71
CA GLU A 90 -4.45 2.23 26.69
C GLU A 90 -5.25 2.36 25.38
N THR A 91 -6.56 2.60 25.47
CA THR A 91 -7.40 2.83 24.29
C THR A 91 -6.99 4.12 23.56
N GLY A 92 -6.78 5.22 24.30
CA GLY A 92 -6.32 6.49 23.73
C GLY A 92 -4.93 6.37 23.09
N GLU A 93 -3.99 5.70 23.75
CA GLU A 93 -2.64 5.43 23.24
C GLU A 93 -2.69 4.57 21.96
N ALA A 94 -3.48 3.50 21.95
CA ALA A 94 -3.65 2.63 20.80
C ALA A 94 -4.27 3.37 19.59
N MET A 95 -5.30 4.19 19.84
CA MET A 95 -5.94 4.98 18.80
C MET A 95 -4.99 6.02 18.20
N LEU A 96 -4.23 6.72 19.04
CA LEU A 96 -3.22 7.68 18.58
C LEU A 96 -2.14 7.00 17.72
N ALA A 97 -1.65 5.84 18.16
CA ALA A 97 -0.67 5.06 17.40
C ALA A 97 -1.21 4.61 16.04
N ALA A 98 -2.48 4.18 15.97
CA ALA A 98 -3.13 3.81 14.71
C ALA A 98 -3.25 5.01 13.75
N ILE A 99 -3.67 6.17 14.25
CA ILE A 99 -3.77 7.41 13.47
C ILE A 99 -2.41 7.82 12.91
N ILE A 100 -1.37 7.82 13.75
CA ILE A 100 0.00 8.15 13.31
C ILE A 100 0.46 7.18 12.22
N GLY A 101 0.25 5.88 12.41
CA GLY A 101 0.62 4.86 11.42
C GLY A 101 -0.10 5.07 10.08
N LEU A 102 -1.39 5.43 10.12
CA LEU A 102 -2.18 5.69 8.92
C LEU A 102 -1.67 6.94 8.16
N MET A 103 -1.34 8.02 8.89
CA MET A 103 -0.75 9.23 8.31
C MET A 103 0.63 8.96 7.70
N GLU A 104 1.45 8.14 8.34
CA GLU A 104 2.77 7.78 7.83
C GLU A 104 2.67 7.01 6.50
N ILE A 105 1.70 6.08 6.38
CA ILE A 105 1.44 5.36 5.13
C ILE A 105 1.04 6.35 4.01
N HIS A 106 0.15 7.30 4.30
CA HIS A 106 -0.27 8.30 3.33
C HIS A 106 0.86 9.23 2.88
N ASN A 107 1.72 9.68 3.80
CA ASN A 107 2.86 10.54 3.45
C ASN A 107 3.82 9.84 2.49
N ARG A 108 4.10 8.54 2.70
CA ARG A 108 4.94 7.75 1.79
C ARG A 108 4.33 7.62 0.39
N GLN A 109 3.01 7.44 0.31
CA GLN A 109 2.29 7.35 -0.97
C GLN A 109 2.22 8.69 -1.71
N GLY A 110 2.15 9.82 -0.99
CA GLY A 110 2.17 11.16 -1.57
C GLY A 110 3.46 11.45 -2.35
N ASP A 111 4.61 11.01 -1.83
CA ASP A 111 5.91 11.16 -2.49
C ASP A 111 6.00 10.38 -3.81
N ASP A 112 5.51 9.13 -3.82
CA ASP A 112 5.46 8.30 -5.03
C ASP A 112 4.50 8.88 -6.08
N ARG A 113 3.37 9.47 -5.64
CA ARG A 113 2.39 10.11 -6.54
C ARG A 113 2.94 11.37 -7.20
N ASN A 114 3.76 12.15 -6.49
CA ASN A 114 4.48 13.30 -7.05
C ASN A 114 5.55 12.90 -8.08
N SER A 115 6.17 11.73 -7.90
CA SER A 115 7.15 11.15 -8.85
C SER A 115 6.50 10.68 -10.17
N LEU A 116 5.24 10.28 -10.15
CA LEU A 116 4.50 9.73 -11.31
C LEU A 116 3.69 10.77 -12.13
N ASN A 117 3.94 12.07 -11.88
CA ASN A 117 3.47 13.30 -12.56
C ASN A 117 2.07 13.85 -12.20
N ASP A 118 2.08 15.17 -11.93
CA ASP A 118 1.26 16.28 -12.47
C ASP A 118 -0.18 15.99 -12.95
N THR A 119 -0.89 15.14 -12.22
CA THR A 119 -2.28 14.80 -12.52
C THR A 119 -3.17 15.56 -11.55
N HIS A 120 -3.80 16.62 -12.09
CA HIS A 120 -4.88 17.41 -11.50
C HIS A 120 -6.09 16.52 -11.15
N LEU A 121 -5.95 15.67 -10.14
CA LEU A 121 -7.08 15.09 -9.39
C LEU A 121 -7.02 15.63 -7.96
N HIS A 122 -7.57 16.83 -7.81
CA HIS A 122 -8.11 17.34 -6.55
C HIS A 122 -9.56 17.77 -6.82
N PRO A 123 -10.49 17.77 -5.85
CA PRO A 123 -10.42 17.26 -4.47
C PRO A 123 -11.66 16.42 -4.06
N VAL A 124 -11.48 15.42 -3.19
CA VAL A 124 -12.41 15.31 -2.04
C VAL A 124 -11.52 15.60 -0.84
N GLU A 125 -11.16 16.87 -0.76
CA GLU A 125 -10.69 17.53 0.46
C GLU A 125 -11.77 17.29 1.48
N ASP A 126 -11.42 16.60 2.57
CA ASP A 126 -12.13 16.65 3.87
C ASP A 126 -11.67 15.59 4.86
N ASN A 127 -10.69 14.75 4.49
CA ASN A 127 -10.05 13.86 5.46
C ASN A 127 -8.84 14.54 6.14
N PRO A 128 -8.91 14.84 7.46
CA PRO A 128 -7.79 15.45 8.19
C PRO A 128 -6.49 14.64 8.14
N LEU A 129 -6.58 13.32 7.93
CA LEU A 129 -5.43 12.41 7.87
C LEU A 129 -4.61 12.58 6.59
N ARG A 130 -5.16 13.24 5.56
CA ARG A 130 -4.53 13.42 4.24
C ARG A 130 -3.97 14.83 4.01
N LEU A 131 -4.23 15.77 4.91
CA LEU A 131 -3.87 17.20 4.76
C LEU A 131 -2.41 17.52 5.11
N GLY A 132 -1.55 16.52 5.31
CA GLY A 132 -0.12 16.72 5.62
C GLY A 132 0.14 17.44 6.96
N MET A 133 -0.83 17.44 7.87
CA MET A 133 -0.76 18.10 9.17
C MET A 133 0.08 17.30 10.17
N ASN A 134 0.49 17.92 11.28
CA ASN A 134 1.10 17.20 12.39
C ASN A 134 0.06 16.24 13.01
N PRO A 135 0.44 15.00 13.41
CA PRO A 135 -0.45 14.09 14.14
C PRO A 135 -1.28 14.72 15.26
N GLY A 136 -0.68 15.61 16.05
CA GLY A 136 -1.41 16.30 17.13
C GLY A 136 -2.54 17.19 16.63
N GLU A 137 -2.39 17.82 15.46
CA GLU A 137 -3.44 18.63 14.84
C GLU A 137 -4.49 17.74 14.18
N ALA A 138 -4.09 16.68 13.48
CA ALA A 138 -5.02 15.74 12.85
C ALA A 138 -5.98 15.11 13.88
N VAL A 139 -5.47 14.68 15.03
CA VAL A 139 -6.29 14.14 16.13
C VAL A 139 -7.26 15.19 16.67
N ARG A 140 -6.82 16.44 16.86
CA ARG A 140 -7.73 17.52 17.27
C ARG A 140 -8.81 17.75 16.23
N HIS A 141 -8.48 17.70 14.94
CA HIS A 141 -9.45 17.84 13.87
C HIS A 141 -10.46 16.69 13.82
N LEU A 142 -10.03 15.45 14.09
CA LEU A 142 -10.92 14.27 14.08
C LEU A 142 -11.93 14.26 15.24
N PHE A 143 -11.52 14.67 16.45
CA PHE A 143 -12.35 14.52 17.65
C PHE A 143 -12.93 15.82 18.22
N LEU A 144 -12.24 16.95 18.04
CA LEU A 144 -12.60 18.22 18.70
C LEU A 144 -13.14 19.27 17.73
N VAL A 145 -12.77 19.22 16.45
CA VAL A 145 -13.25 20.17 15.44
C VAL A 145 -14.42 19.57 14.70
N GLN A 146 -15.63 20.06 14.98
CA GLN A 146 -16.78 19.78 14.13
C GLN A 146 -16.78 20.73 12.96
N SER A 147 -16.21 20.30 11.83
CA SER A 147 -16.33 21.01 10.56
C SER A 147 -17.52 20.45 9.78
N PRO A 148 -18.35 21.30 9.15
CA PRO A 148 -19.40 20.84 8.25
C PRO A 148 -18.85 20.23 6.94
N VAL A 149 -17.54 20.37 6.71
CA VAL A 149 -16.84 19.90 5.51
C VAL A 149 -16.12 18.59 5.85
N HIS A 150 -15.36 18.53 6.96
CA HIS A 150 -14.53 17.35 7.30
C HIS A 150 -15.33 16.08 7.68
N LEU A 151 -14.78 14.93 7.30
CA LEU A 151 -15.28 13.62 7.73
C LEU A 151 -15.10 13.46 9.26
N ASN A 152 -16.07 12.80 9.90
CA ASN A 152 -15.94 12.39 11.30
C ASN A 152 -14.85 11.32 11.46
N ALA A 153 -14.39 11.08 12.69
CA ALA A 153 -13.24 10.20 12.92
C ALA A 153 -13.38 8.78 12.33
N PRO A 154 -14.51 8.06 12.50
CA PRO A 154 -14.70 6.77 11.86
C PRO A 154 -14.67 6.84 10.33
N ALA A 155 -15.41 7.78 9.72
CA ALA A 155 -15.48 7.91 8.27
C ALA A 155 -14.13 8.31 7.66
N ALA A 156 -13.36 9.16 8.33
CA ALA A 156 -12.01 9.53 7.92
C ALA A 156 -11.05 8.33 7.91
N ILE A 157 -11.11 7.48 8.94
CA ILE A 157 -10.30 6.27 9.01
C ILE A 157 -10.73 5.26 7.94
N GLU A 158 -12.04 5.04 7.77
CA GLU A 158 -12.59 4.14 6.75
C GLU A 158 -12.22 4.59 5.33
N GLU A 159 -12.34 5.88 5.03
CA GLU A 159 -11.95 6.44 3.74
C GLU A 159 -10.45 6.27 3.48
N SER A 160 -9.60 6.57 4.47
CA SER A 160 -8.16 6.34 4.39
C SER A 160 -7.80 4.88 4.11
N LEU A 161 -8.44 3.94 4.81
CA LEU A 161 -8.21 2.51 4.61
C LEU A 161 -8.70 2.06 3.23
N ALA A 162 -9.88 2.51 2.80
CA ALA A 162 -10.41 2.20 1.48
C ALA A 162 -9.50 2.72 0.36
N GLN A 163 -8.91 3.90 0.52
CA GLN A 163 -7.93 4.45 -0.43
C GLN A 163 -6.65 3.61 -0.48
N ILE A 164 -6.14 3.15 0.68
CA ILE A 164 -4.96 2.28 0.73
C ILE A 164 -5.24 0.96 0.00
N THR A 165 -6.38 0.33 0.25
CA THR A 165 -6.78 -0.90 -0.45
C THR A 165 -6.95 -0.65 -1.96
N ALA A 166 -7.57 0.47 -2.34
CA ALA A 166 -7.73 0.85 -3.73
C ALA A 166 -6.38 1.00 -4.45
N HIS A 167 -5.43 1.67 -3.82
CA HIS A 167 -4.08 1.86 -4.31
C HIS A 167 -3.33 0.53 -4.47
N GLU A 168 -3.42 -0.36 -3.49
CA GLU A 168 -2.77 -1.68 -3.54
C GLU A 168 -3.31 -2.53 -4.69
N GLU A 169 -4.63 -2.62 -4.83
CA GLU A 169 -5.27 -3.41 -5.90
C GLU A 169 -4.97 -2.84 -7.30
N ALA A 170 -5.01 -1.50 -7.43
CA ALA A 170 -4.65 -0.83 -8.68
C ALA A 170 -3.17 -1.05 -9.04
N SER A 171 -2.28 -0.97 -8.04
CA SER A 171 -0.84 -1.20 -8.20
C SER A 171 -0.55 -2.64 -8.61
N GLN A 172 -1.18 -3.63 -7.97
CA GLN A 172 -1.02 -5.03 -8.32
C GLN A 172 -1.41 -5.27 -9.79
N THR A 173 -2.59 -4.80 -10.20
CA THR A 173 -3.09 -4.95 -11.57
C THR A 173 -2.17 -4.26 -12.58
N ALA A 174 -1.67 -3.07 -12.24
CA ALA A 174 -0.75 -2.32 -13.09
C ALA A 174 0.61 -3.00 -13.24
N ILE A 175 1.16 -3.58 -12.15
CA ILE A 175 2.42 -4.34 -12.18
C ILE A 175 2.29 -5.58 -13.06
N GLU A 176 1.20 -6.33 -12.92
CA GLU A 176 0.95 -7.52 -13.73
C GLU A 176 0.90 -7.17 -15.22
N ALA A 177 0.14 -6.15 -15.60
CA ALA A 177 0.03 -5.68 -16.98
C ALA A 177 1.37 -5.13 -17.53
N ALA A 178 2.11 -4.36 -16.74
CA ALA A 178 3.39 -3.80 -17.15
C ALA A 178 4.46 -4.89 -17.34
N LEU A 179 4.47 -5.91 -16.48
CA LEU A 179 5.36 -7.06 -16.63
C LEU A 179 5.00 -7.89 -17.86
N GLU A 180 3.71 -8.12 -18.11
CA GLU A 180 3.26 -8.82 -19.32
C GLU A 180 3.66 -8.08 -20.59
N ALA A 181 3.56 -6.75 -20.60
CA ALA A 181 4.02 -5.93 -21.72
C ALA A 181 5.53 -6.08 -21.98
N VAL A 182 6.34 -6.05 -20.92
CA VAL A 182 7.79 -6.27 -21.00
C VAL A 182 8.12 -7.66 -21.54
N LEU A 183 7.48 -8.71 -21.01
CA LEU A 183 7.69 -10.08 -21.46
C LEU A 183 7.26 -10.27 -22.92
N THR A 184 6.15 -9.65 -23.31
CA THR A 184 5.66 -9.67 -24.70
C THR A 184 6.63 -8.99 -25.65
N ALA A 185 7.22 -7.87 -25.25
CA ALA A 185 8.22 -7.14 -26.05
C ALA A 185 9.52 -7.95 -26.26
N LEU A 186 9.84 -8.87 -25.35
CA LEU A 186 10.97 -9.78 -25.43
C LEU A 186 10.60 -11.16 -26.01
N SER A 187 9.33 -11.41 -26.32
CA SER A 187 8.88 -12.73 -26.78
C SER A 187 9.48 -13.06 -28.16
N PRO A 188 9.90 -14.32 -28.39
CA PRO A 188 10.47 -14.74 -29.67
C PRO A 188 9.55 -14.43 -30.86
N GLN A 189 8.23 -14.64 -30.70
CA GLN A 189 7.25 -14.42 -31.77
C GLN A 189 7.12 -12.93 -32.12
N HIS A 190 7.20 -12.03 -31.13
CA HIS A 190 7.18 -10.59 -31.39
C HIS A 190 8.45 -10.16 -32.12
N LEU A 191 9.60 -10.68 -31.70
CA LEU A 191 10.89 -10.37 -32.28
C LEU A 191 11.08 -10.96 -33.67
N SER A 192 10.69 -12.20 -33.92
CA SER A 192 10.73 -12.82 -35.25
C SER A 192 9.93 -12.02 -36.27
N ARG A 193 8.74 -11.51 -35.89
CA ARG A 193 7.94 -10.61 -36.76
C ARG A 193 8.65 -9.29 -37.03
N ARG A 194 9.33 -8.73 -36.03
CA ARG A 194 10.11 -7.50 -36.18
C ARG A 194 11.33 -7.72 -37.10
N PHE A 195 12.10 -8.78 -36.86
CA PHE A 195 13.27 -9.15 -37.66
C PHE A 195 12.91 -9.51 -39.11
N ALA A 196 11.71 -10.05 -39.34
CA ALA A 196 11.21 -10.31 -40.69
C ALA A 196 11.19 -9.04 -41.56
N ARG A 197 10.96 -7.86 -40.98
CA ARG A 197 11.00 -6.57 -41.68
C ARG A 197 12.41 -6.15 -42.09
N TYR A 198 13.43 -6.67 -41.41
CA TYR A 198 14.85 -6.38 -41.67
C TYR A 198 15.52 -7.45 -42.54
N LYS A 199 14.78 -8.44 -43.05
CA LYS A 199 15.33 -9.54 -43.89
C LYS A 199 16.16 -9.06 -45.09
N GLY A 200 15.90 -7.87 -45.62
CA GLY A 200 16.73 -7.28 -46.70
C GLY A 200 18.17 -6.96 -46.28
N HIS A 201 18.44 -6.85 -44.98
CA HIS A 201 19.76 -6.64 -44.39
C HIS A 201 20.37 -7.94 -43.85
N ALA A 202 19.68 -9.08 -44.00
CA ALA A 202 20.23 -10.37 -43.60
C ALA A 202 21.40 -10.75 -44.52
N PRO A 203 22.46 -11.40 -44.00
CA PRO A 203 23.55 -11.92 -44.80
C PRO A 203 23.02 -12.83 -45.93
N LYS A 204 23.48 -12.61 -47.16
CA LYS A 204 23.11 -13.46 -48.32
C LYS A 204 23.69 -14.88 -48.23
N THR A 205 24.69 -15.06 -47.38
CA THR A 205 25.40 -16.31 -47.10
C THR A 205 25.63 -16.40 -45.59
N GLY A 206 25.23 -17.51 -44.96
CA GLY A 206 25.36 -17.74 -43.52
C GLY A 206 24.17 -18.49 -42.93
N ASP A 207 24.29 -18.85 -41.65
CA ASP A 207 23.20 -19.46 -40.87
C ASP A 207 22.18 -18.37 -40.44
N PRO A 208 20.91 -18.43 -40.89
CA PRO A 208 19.89 -17.47 -40.50
C PRO A 208 19.62 -17.46 -38.99
N ASP A 209 19.81 -18.57 -38.29
CA ASP A 209 19.56 -18.65 -36.85
C ASP A 209 20.64 -17.88 -36.06
N ALA A 210 21.89 -17.97 -36.51
CA ALA A 210 22.99 -17.17 -35.96
C ALA A 210 22.74 -15.66 -36.14
N TRP A 211 22.20 -15.24 -37.28
CA TRP A 211 21.82 -13.85 -37.51
C TRP A 211 20.65 -13.40 -36.61
N HIS A 212 19.61 -14.24 -36.46
CA HIS A 212 18.49 -13.96 -35.56
C HIS A 212 18.92 -13.80 -34.10
N TRP A 213 19.87 -14.63 -33.64
CA TRP A 213 20.45 -14.50 -32.30
C TRP A 213 21.24 -13.20 -32.12
N GLN A 214 22.05 -12.80 -33.11
CA GLN A 214 22.76 -11.52 -33.07
C GLN A 214 21.79 -10.34 -33.00
N MET A 215 20.71 -10.37 -33.79
CA MET A 215 19.65 -9.34 -33.75
C MET A 215 18.96 -9.28 -32.38
N TYR A 216 18.73 -10.42 -31.75
CA TYR A 216 18.22 -10.46 -30.37
C TYR A 216 19.18 -9.81 -29.37
N GLN A 217 20.47 -10.15 -29.43
CA GLN A 217 21.47 -9.57 -28.53
C GLN A 217 21.56 -8.05 -28.67
N HIS A 218 21.59 -7.55 -29.92
CA HIS A 218 21.55 -6.11 -30.20
C HIS A 218 20.29 -5.46 -29.61
N TYR A 219 19.11 -5.99 -29.92
CA TYR A 219 17.85 -5.46 -29.40
C TYR A 219 17.81 -5.43 -27.86
N TYR A 220 18.21 -6.53 -27.22
CA TYR A 220 18.25 -6.61 -25.75
C TYR A 220 19.21 -5.57 -25.14
N SER A 221 20.39 -5.39 -25.75
CA SER A 221 21.36 -4.38 -25.31
C SER A 221 20.86 -2.94 -25.47
N GLU A 222 20.15 -2.64 -26.57
CA GLU A 222 19.53 -1.33 -26.78
C GLU A 222 18.44 -1.07 -25.73
N MET A 223 17.59 -2.08 -25.50
CA MET A 223 16.51 -2.01 -24.53
C MET A 223 16.98 -1.82 -23.08
N LYS A 224 18.13 -2.43 -22.73
CA LYS A 224 18.76 -2.32 -21.41
C LYS A 224 19.55 -1.00 -21.24
N SER A 225 19.88 -0.31 -22.33
CA SER A 225 20.72 0.89 -22.26
C SER A 225 20.02 2.03 -21.50
N ASP A 226 20.71 2.58 -20.49
CA ASP A 226 20.26 3.72 -19.69
C ASP A 226 19.96 4.98 -20.51
N ARG A 227 20.60 5.10 -21.70
CA ARG A 227 20.38 6.22 -22.62
C ARG A 227 18.99 6.18 -23.26
N GLN A 228 18.44 4.98 -23.48
CA GLN A 228 17.11 4.83 -24.09
C GLN A 228 16.02 4.51 -23.08
N ARG A 229 16.36 3.96 -21.89
CA ARG A 229 15.41 3.51 -20.86
C ARG A 229 14.23 2.71 -21.44
N GLY A 230 14.46 1.92 -22.49
CA GLY A 230 13.38 1.38 -23.32
C GLY A 230 12.40 0.51 -22.52
N LEU A 231 12.94 -0.47 -21.78
CA LEU A 231 12.14 -1.37 -20.94
C LEU A 231 11.55 -0.68 -19.71
N GLY A 232 12.36 0.10 -18.98
CA GLY A 232 11.89 0.80 -17.78
C GLY A 232 10.81 1.85 -18.10
N ARG A 233 10.96 2.60 -19.20
CA ARG A 233 9.96 3.55 -19.66
C ARG A 233 8.66 2.84 -20.06
N MET A 234 8.77 1.77 -20.86
CA MET A 234 7.60 0.97 -21.24
C MET A 234 6.87 0.43 -20.02
N PHE A 235 7.60 -0.10 -19.04
CA PHE A 235 7.02 -0.57 -17.78
C PHE A 235 6.22 0.54 -17.10
N TRP A 236 6.84 1.70 -16.83
CA TRP A 236 6.17 2.80 -16.13
C TRP A 236 5.02 3.43 -16.92
N GLU A 237 5.10 3.45 -18.25
CA GLU A 237 4.04 3.95 -19.12
C GLU A 237 2.79 3.06 -19.04
N ILE A 238 2.96 1.74 -19.18
CA ILE A 238 1.85 0.78 -19.06
C ILE A 238 1.34 0.75 -17.62
N PHE A 239 2.24 0.75 -16.62
CA PHE A 239 1.88 0.80 -15.21
C PHE A 239 0.98 2.01 -14.94
N ARG A 240 1.40 3.22 -15.32
CA ARG A 240 0.61 4.44 -15.10
C ARG A 240 -0.74 4.38 -15.79
N GLN A 241 -0.78 3.94 -17.05
CA GLN A 241 -2.02 3.85 -17.82
C GLN A 241 -3.04 2.92 -17.15
N VAL A 242 -2.61 1.75 -16.70
CA VAL A 242 -3.48 0.76 -16.04
C VAL A 242 -3.85 1.25 -14.64
N TYR A 243 -2.89 1.72 -13.85
CA TYR A 243 -3.12 2.27 -12.52
C TYR A 243 -4.17 3.40 -12.53
N ASP A 244 -4.01 4.40 -13.41
CA ASP A 244 -4.94 5.53 -13.51
C ASP A 244 -6.35 5.08 -13.93
N ARG A 245 -6.45 4.02 -14.74
CA ARG A 245 -7.73 3.44 -15.14
C ARG A 245 -8.41 2.75 -13.96
N GLU A 246 -7.69 1.92 -13.22
CA GLU A 246 -8.22 1.22 -12.04
C GLU A 246 -8.62 2.21 -10.94
N MET A 247 -7.80 3.22 -10.66
CA MET A 247 -8.13 4.26 -9.69
C MET A 247 -9.39 5.03 -10.07
N ARG A 248 -9.54 5.42 -11.35
CA ARG A 248 -10.77 6.06 -11.84
C ARG A 248 -12.00 5.18 -11.71
N SER A 249 -11.87 3.88 -12.02
CA SER A 249 -12.95 2.90 -11.85
C SER A 249 -13.43 2.84 -10.40
N LYS A 250 -12.49 2.77 -9.44
CA LYS A 250 -12.78 2.71 -8.01
C LYS A 250 -13.41 4.01 -7.48
N THR A 251 -12.94 5.17 -7.94
CA THR A 251 -13.58 6.46 -7.59
C THR A 251 -15.02 6.52 -8.07
N LEU A 252 -15.30 6.08 -9.30
CA LEU A 252 -16.67 6.01 -9.82
C LEU A 252 -17.53 5.04 -9.02
N GLN A 253 -17.01 3.85 -8.69
CA GLN A 253 -17.75 2.85 -7.91
C GLN A 253 -18.09 3.35 -6.50
N SER A 254 -17.20 4.10 -5.86
CA SER A 254 -17.48 4.75 -4.56
C SER A 254 -18.57 5.81 -4.67
N GLN A 255 -18.63 6.59 -5.76
CA GLN A 255 -19.65 7.62 -5.97
C GLN A 255 -21.04 7.04 -6.30
N PHE A 256 -21.11 5.90 -7.01
CA PHE A 256 -22.38 5.30 -7.45
C PHE A 256 -22.85 4.10 -6.60
N GLY A 257 -22.00 3.52 -5.76
CA GLY A 257 -22.32 2.38 -4.89
C GLY A 257 -23.03 2.73 -3.59
N GLY A 258 -23.22 4.03 -3.30
CA GLY A 258 -23.85 4.52 -2.06
C GLY A 258 -25.37 4.66 -2.07
N SER A 259 -26.09 4.10 -3.05
CA SER A 259 -27.56 4.07 -3.00
C SER A 259 -28.01 2.87 -2.17
N PRO A 260 -28.62 3.05 -0.98
CA PRO A 260 -29.20 1.93 -0.27
C PRO A 260 -30.42 1.43 -1.05
N LEU A 261 -30.43 0.14 -1.34
CA LEU A 261 -31.64 -0.64 -1.55
C LEU A 261 -32.53 -0.44 -0.32
N ASN A 262 -33.43 0.53 -0.40
CA ASN A 262 -34.60 0.59 0.45
C ASN A 262 -35.78 0.14 -0.42
N ASP A 263 -35.95 -1.17 -0.53
CA ASP A 263 -37.18 -1.76 -1.02
C ASP A 263 -37.84 -2.53 0.12
N SER A 264 -38.96 -1.92 0.57
CA SER A 264 -40.14 -2.50 1.23
C SER A 264 -40.05 -3.01 2.67
#